data_AF-A0AAW1RK64-F1
#
_entry.id   AF-A0AAW1RK64-F1
#
_cell.length_a   1.000
_cell.length_b   1.000
_cell.length_c   1.000
_cell.angle_alpha   90.00
_cell.angle_beta   90.00
_cell.angle_gamma   90.00
#
_symmetry.space_group_name_H-M   'P 1'
#
loop_
_entity.id
_entity.type
_entity.pdbx_description
1 polymer ?
#
loop_
_entity_poly.entity_id
_entity_poly.type
_entity_poly.pdbx_seq_one_letter_code
_entity_poly.pdbx_strand_id
1 'polypeptide(L)'
;MDQLLRWAAFEANDPEALAKFDLPIKVTPFYKDGKNRLWGMSIAFVKDGVTATTIGVKFDEEEVVRHEWVGRGSDGFPTLEGNSEDVLGANLEIRKEDDNVIDDEVRGAIRGFCQGLVAAINKYYAFGSAFVDEAT
;
A
#
# COMPACT_ATOMS: atom_id res chain seq x y z
N MET A 1 7.52 -0.27 3.14
CA MET A 1 7.24 -0.20 1.68
C MET A 1 7.95 -1.28 0.88
N ASP A 2 9.28 -1.46 0.99
CA ASP A 2 10.03 -2.48 0.23
C ASP A 2 9.43 -3.89 0.33
N GLN A 3 9.01 -4.31 1.53
CA GLN A 3 8.32 -5.58 1.77
C GLN A 3 6.99 -5.71 1.03
N LEU A 4 6.18 -4.64 1.01
CA LEU A 4 4.88 -4.63 0.32
C LEU A 4 5.05 -4.64 -1.20
N LEU A 5 6.07 -3.94 -1.72
CA LEU A 5 6.43 -3.99 -3.13
C LEU A 5 6.85 -5.40 -3.54
N ARG A 6 7.71 -6.06 -2.74
CA ARG A 6 8.13 -7.44 -3.00
C ARG A 6 6.96 -8.41 -2.95
N TRP A 7 6.07 -8.26 -1.97
CA TRP A 7 4.85 -9.06 -1.88
C TRP A 7 3.98 -8.88 -3.14
N ALA A 8 3.68 -7.64 -3.54
CA ALA A 8 2.86 -7.39 -4.72
C ALA A 8 3.52 -7.92 -6.00
N ALA A 9 4.84 -7.75 -6.15
CA ALA A 9 5.58 -8.30 -7.28
C ALA A 9 5.59 -9.84 -7.29
N PHE A 10 5.61 -10.48 -6.11
CA PHE A 10 5.50 -11.93 -5.99
C PHE A 10 4.12 -12.40 -6.42
N GLU A 11 3.05 -11.82 -5.86
CA GLU A 11 1.67 -12.16 -6.21
C GLU A 11 1.37 -11.93 -7.69
N ALA A 12 1.96 -10.90 -8.31
CA ALA A 12 1.77 -10.62 -9.73
C ALA A 12 2.46 -11.63 -10.66
N ASN A 13 3.55 -12.26 -10.19
CA ASN A 13 4.31 -13.25 -10.96
C ASN A 13 3.98 -14.70 -10.56
N ASP A 14 3.09 -14.89 -9.59
CA ASP A 14 2.60 -16.20 -9.19
C ASP A 14 1.88 -16.86 -10.37
N PRO A 15 2.19 -18.12 -10.75
CA PRO A 15 1.44 -18.85 -11.76
C PRO A 15 -0.08 -18.90 -11.50
N GLU A 16 -0.50 -18.79 -10.23
CA GLU A 16 -1.91 -18.76 -9.81
C GLU A 16 -2.48 -17.34 -9.70
N ALA A 17 -1.71 -16.29 -10.04
CA ALA A 17 -2.14 -14.90 -9.95
C ALA A 17 -3.46 -14.63 -10.68
N LEU A 18 -3.63 -15.23 -11.87
CA LEU A 18 -4.85 -15.10 -12.65
C LEU A 18 -6.05 -15.74 -11.94
N ALA A 19 -5.84 -16.85 -11.24
CA ALA A 19 -6.90 -17.49 -10.45
C ALA A 19 -7.22 -16.70 -9.16
N LYS A 20 -6.24 -15.99 -8.62
CA LYS A 20 -6.40 -15.19 -7.39
C LYS A 20 -7.08 -13.83 -7.63
N PHE A 21 -6.77 -13.17 -8.74
CA PHE A 21 -7.19 -11.79 -9.02
C PHE A 21 -8.08 -11.65 -10.25
N ASP A 22 -8.45 -12.75 -10.90
CA ASP A 22 -9.26 -12.82 -12.13
C ASP A 22 -8.66 -12.13 -13.37
N LEU A 23 -7.70 -11.22 -13.20
CA LEU A 23 -6.99 -10.52 -14.26
C LEU A 23 -5.47 -10.53 -14.01
N PRO A 24 -4.65 -10.59 -15.09
CA PRO A 24 -3.22 -10.33 -14.98
C PRO A 24 -2.96 -8.93 -14.43
N ILE A 25 -2.01 -8.82 -13.51
CA ILE A 25 -1.58 -7.54 -12.94
C ILE A 25 -0.10 -7.30 -13.23
N LYS A 26 0.27 -6.02 -13.36
CA LYS A 26 1.67 -5.57 -13.46
C LYS A 26 1.96 -4.60 -12.34
N VAL A 27 3.05 -4.84 -11.63
CA VAL A 27 3.49 -4.01 -10.50
C VAL A 27 4.70 -3.17 -10.92
N THR A 28 4.63 -1.86 -10.71
CA THR A 28 5.76 -0.95 -10.94
C THR A 28 6.05 -0.13 -9.69
N PRO A 29 7.31 -0.05 -9.24
CA PRO A 29 7.66 0.76 -8.09
C PRO A 29 7.44 2.25 -8.38
N PHE A 30 6.94 2.97 -7.38
CA PHE A 30 6.79 4.42 -7.41
C PHE A 30 7.79 5.06 -6.45
N TYR A 31 8.66 5.92 -6.98
CA TYR A 31 9.67 6.61 -6.20
C TYR A 31 9.36 8.10 -6.13
N LYS A 32 9.57 8.69 -4.94
CA LYS A 32 9.58 10.13 -4.71
C LYS A 32 11.03 10.64 -4.79
N ASP A 33 11.19 11.94 -5.02
CA ASP A 33 12.48 12.64 -5.06
C ASP A 33 13.48 12.05 -6.07
N GLY A 34 13.05 11.90 -7.32
CA GLY A 34 13.96 11.56 -8.42
C GLY A 34 14.59 10.16 -8.34
N LYS A 35 13.91 9.20 -7.67
CA LYS A 35 14.29 7.78 -7.47
C LYS A 35 15.01 7.45 -6.16
N ASN A 36 15.22 8.41 -5.26
CA ASN A 36 15.97 8.15 -4.03
C ASN A 36 15.13 7.51 -2.91
N ARG A 37 13.80 7.69 -2.91
CA ARG A 37 12.92 7.13 -1.86
C ARG A 37 11.79 6.32 -2.48
N LEU A 38 11.74 5.02 -2.17
CA LEU A 38 10.60 4.17 -2.54
C LEU A 38 9.37 4.65 -1.76
N TRP A 39 8.41 5.21 -2.49
CA TRP A 39 7.24 5.87 -1.92
C TRP A 39 5.96 5.03 -2.06
N GLY A 40 5.96 4.07 -2.98
CA GLY A 40 4.84 3.18 -3.19
C GLY A 40 5.00 2.29 -4.40
N MET A 41 3.87 1.89 -4.96
CA MET A 41 3.79 1.09 -6.17
C MET A 41 2.51 1.41 -6.95
N SER A 42 2.56 1.21 -8.26
CA SER A 42 1.38 1.22 -9.14
C SER A 42 1.10 -0.21 -9.59
N ILE A 43 -0.19 -0.56 -9.62
CA ILE A 43 -0.71 -1.87 -9.99
C ILE A 43 -1.61 -1.67 -11.21
N ALA A 44 -1.13 -2.10 -12.36
CA ALA A 44 -1.89 -2.04 -13.61
C ALA A 44 -2.62 -3.36 -13.83
N PHE A 45 -3.95 -3.29 -13.95
CA PHE A 45 -4.80 -4.43 -14.31
C PHE A 45 -4.88 -4.52 -15.83
N VAL A 46 -4.52 -5.68 -16.38
CA VAL A 46 -4.46 -5.91 -17.82
C VAL A 46 -5.67 -6.74 -18.24
N LYS A 47 -6.43 -6.25 -19.21
CA LYS A 47 -7.56 -6.96 -19.81
C LYS A 47 -7.41 -6.90 -21.32
N ASP A 48 -7.61 -8.03 -22.00
CA ASP A 48 -7.50 -8.14 -23.46
C ASP A 48 -6.16 -7.60 -24.02
N GLY A 49 -5.08 -7.76 -23.26
CA GLY A 49 -3.74 -7.30 -23.63
C GLY A 49 -3.47 -5.79 -23.46
N VAL A 50 -4.45 -5.03 -22.96
CA VAL A 50 -4.31 -3.59 -22.67
C VAL A 50 -4.50 -3.31 -21.18
N THR A 51 -3.88 -2.23 -20.68
CA THR A 51 -4.12 -1.79 -19.30
C THR A 51 -5.52 -1.21 -19.20
N ALA A 52 -6.40 -1.93 -18.49
CA ALA A 52 -7.77 -1.49 -18.24
C ALA A 52 -7.80 -0.33 -17.24
N THR A 53 -7.03 -0.44 -16.17
CA THR A 53 -6.86 0.63 -15.17
C THR A 53 -5.62 0.41 -14.33
N THR A 54 -5.19 1.46 -13.64
CA THR A 54 -4.07 1.48 -12.72
C THR A 54 -4.52 2.03 -11.36
N ILE A 55 -4.10 1.35 -10.29
CA ILE A 55 -4.23 1.85 -8.93
C ILE A 55 -2.84 2.11 -8.34
N GLY A 56 -2.69 3.20 -7.60
CA GLY A 56 -1.51 3.52 -6.82
C GLY A 56 -1.71 3.13 -5.36
N VAL A 57 -0.72 2.44 -4.80
CA VAL A 57 -0.58 2.17 -3.35
C VAL A 57 0.56 3.06 -2.84
N LYS A 58 0.15 4.28 -2.50
CA LYS A 58 0.90 5.51 -2.14
C LYS A 58 1.17 5.65 -0.66
N PHE A 59 2.33 6.12 -0.18
CA PHE A 59 2.25 7.01 1.00
C PHE A 59 1.58 8.32 0.57
N ASP A 60 0.79 8.93 1.45
CA ASP A 60 0.17 10.24 1.20
C ASP A 60 1.24 11.33 1.01
N GLU A 61 0.79 12.53 0.66
CA GLU A 61 1.66 13.72 0.58
C GLU A 61 1.53 14.62 1.81
N GLU A 62 0.83 14.14 2.84
CA GLU A 62 0.56 14.91 4.04
C GLU A 62 1.73 14.84 5.02
N GLU A 63 1.95 15.96 5.70
CA GLU A 63 2.93 16.06 6.78
C GLU A 63 2.19 16.05 8.11
N VAL A 64 2.53 15.09 8.96
CA VAL A 64 1.91 14.91 10.27
C VAL A 64 2.96 15.11 11.35
N VAL A 65 2.65 15.95 12.33
CA VAL A 65 3.50 16.13 13.51
C VAL A 65 3.29 14.94 14.43
N ARG A 66 4.34 14.16 14.65
CA ARG A 66 4.34 13.06 15.60
C ARG A 66 5.02 13.48 16.89
N HIS A 67 4.34 13.25 18.01
CA HIS A 67 4.90 13.45 19.33
C HIS A 67 5.30 12.10 19.95
N GLU A 68 6.35 12.12 20.76
CA GLU A 68 6.93 10.92 21.37
C GLU A 68 5.96 10.22 22.33
N TRP A 69 5.18 10.98 23.10
CA TRP A 69 4.19 10.44 24.02
C TRP A 69 3.05 11.42 24.32
N VAL A 70 1.99 10.90 24.93
CA VAL A 70 0.81 11.68 25.35
C VAL A 70 0.77 11.72 26.87
N GLY A 71 0.85 12.92 27.42
CA GLY A 71 0.80 13.21 28.85
C GLY A 71 -0.56 13.67 29.34
N ARG A 72 -0.60 14.05 30.61
CA ARG A 72 -1.80 14.57 31.27
C ARG A 72 -1.65 16.07 31.50
N GLY A 73 -2.46 16.84 30.80
CA GLY A 73 -2.56 18.29 30.92
C GLY A 73 -3.05 18.74 32.30
N SER A 74 -2.84 20.03 32.59
CA SER A 74 -3.26 20.68 33.83
C SER A 74 -4.78 20.74 34.03
N ASP A 75 -5.53 20.63 32.93
CA ASP A 75 -6.99 20.48 32.89
C ASP A 75 -7.46 19.02 33.03
N GLY A 76 -6.52 18.08 33.13
CA GLY A 76 -6.76 16.65 33.22
C GLY A 76 -6.98 15.96 31.88
N PHE A 77 -6.95 16.67 30.76
CA PHE A 77 -7.08 16.11 29.41
C PHE A 77 -5.72 15.69 28.83
N PRO A 78 -5.70 14.80 27.81
CA PRO A 78 -4.46 14.42 27.14
C PRO A 78 -3.75 15.61 26.51
N THR A 79 -2.43 15.71 26.69
CA THR A 79 -1.59 16.74 26.07
C THR A 79 -0.41 16.07 25.37
N LEU A 80 -0.05 16.54 24.17
CA LEU A 80 1.07 16.00 23.41
C LEU A 80 2.38 16.55 24.01
N GLU A 81 3.31 15.66 24.38
CA GLU A 81 4.54 16.01 25.07
C GLU A 81 5.76 15.29 24.47
N GLY A 82 6.96 15.69 24.87
CA GLY A 82 8.22 15.18 24.33
C GLY A 82 8.66 15.87 23.05
N ASN A 83 9.66 15.28 22.37
CA ASN A 83 10.12 15.80 21.09
C ASN A 83 9.05 15.59 20.01
N SER A 84 8.91 16.56 19.11
CA SER A 84 8.05 16.47 17.94
C SER A 84 8.89 16.30 16.67
N GLU A 85 8.46 15.41 15.78
CA GLU A 85 9.02 15.24 14.44
C GLU A 85 7.95 15.43 13.37
N ASP A 86 8.33 16.07 12.27
CA ASP A 86 7.48 16.17 11.09
C ASP A 86 7.64 14.91 10.23
N VAL A 87 6.56 14.18 10.04
CA VAL A 87 6.54 12.93 9.27
C VAL A 87 5.74 13.14 8.00
N LEU A 88 6.44 13.21 6.87
CA LEU A 88 5.83 13.22 5.55
C LEU A 88 5.47 11.78 5.12
N GLY A 89 4.26 11.59 4.59
CA GLY A 89 3.81 10.28 4.10
C GLY A 89 3.33 9.37 5.23
N ALA A 90 2.59 9.92 6.20
CA ALA A 90 2.24 9.21 7.41
C ALA A 90 1.25 8.06 7.16
N ASN A 91 0.34 8.23 6.18
CA ASN A 91 -0.66 7.23 5.86
C ASN A 91 -0.39 6.57 4.51
N LEU A 92 -0.89 5.34 4.38
CA LEU A 92 -0.90 4.61 3.12
C LEU A 92 -2.27 4.81 2.44
N GLU A 93 -2.26 5.29 1.19
CA GLU A 93 -3.43 5.50 0.37
C GLU A 93 -3.49 4.52 -0.81
N ILE A 94 -4.71 4.14 -1.16
CA ILE A 94 -5.00 3.36 -2.36
C ILE A 94 -5.93 4.18 -3.24
N ARG A 95 -5.44 4.64 -4.39
CA ARG A 95 -6.19 5.50 -5.32
C ARG A 95 -6.09 5.00 -6.75
N LYS A 96 -7.14 5.20 -7.53
CA LYS A 96 -7.09 5.01 -8.99
C LYS A 96 -6.30 6.15 -9.61
N GLU A 97 -5.43 5.83 -10.58
CA GLU A 97 -4.50 6.79 -11.19
C GLU A 97 -4.94 7.28 -12.58
N ASP A 98 -6.06 6.76 -13.08
CA ASP A 98 -6.63 7.10 -14.38
C ASP A 98 -8.15 7.33 -14.29
N ASP A 99 -8.72 7.83 -15.38
CA ASP A 99 -10.15 8.14 -15.50
C ASP A 99 -10.94 7.06 -16.27
N ASN A 100 -10.31 5.91 -16.56
CA ASN A 100 -10.96 4.85 -17.32
C ASN A 100 -12.22 4.33 -16.62
N VAL A 101 -13.29 4.12 -17.36
CA VAL A 101 -14.49 3.46 -16.84
C VAL A 101 -14.17 1.98 -16.66
N ILE A 102 -14.43 1.46 -15.46
CA ILE A 102 -14.19 0.06 -15.11
C ILE A 102 -15.49 -0.74 -15.12
N ASP A 103 -15.45 -1.92 -15.72
CA ASP A 103 -16.54 -2.88 -15.69
C ASP A 103 -16.54 -3.71 -14.39
N ASP A 104 -17.49 -4.64 -14.29
CA ASP A 104 -17.67 -5.46 -13.08
C ASP A 104 -16.52 -6.45 -12.84
N GLU A 105 -15.91 -6.95 -13.91
CA GLU A 105 -14.78 -7.87 -13.86
C GLU A 105 -13.53 -7.16 -13.33
N VAL A 106 -13.18 -6.01 -13.89
CA VAL A 106 -12.05 -5.19 -13.42
C VAL A 106 -12.28 -4.74 -11.98
N ARG A 107 -13.53 -4.41 -11.60
CA ARG A 107 -13.87 -4.07 -10.22
C ARG A 107 -13.71 -5.26 -9.27
N GLY A 108 -14.06 -6.46 -9.71
CA GLY A 108 -13.82 -7.72 -8.99
C GLY A 108 -12.33 -7.94 -8.74
N ALA A 109 -11.52 -7.82 -9.78
CA ALA A 109 -10.07 -7.96 -9.72
C ALA A 109 -9.41 -6.97 -8.74
N ILE A 110 -9.79 -5.69 -8.81
CA ILE A 110 -9.32 -4.65 -7.88
C ILE A 110 -9.67 -5.03 -6.44
N ARG A 111 -10.91 -5.50 -6.20
CA ARG A 111 -11.35 -5.90 -4.86
C ARG A 111 -10.54 -7.09 -4.33
N GLY A 112 -10.32 -8.12 -5.17
CA GLY A 112 -9.51 -9.28 -4.81
C GLY A 112 -8.08 -8.89 -4.45
N PHE A 113 -7.45 -8.04 -5.26
CA PHE A 113 -6.13 -7.51 -4.96
C PHE A 113 -6.10 -6.73 -3.64
N CYS A 114 -7.05 -5.82 -3.42
CA CYS A 114 -7.12 -5.03 -2.20
C CYS A 114 -7.32 -5.88 -0.94
N GLN A 115 -8.07 -7.00 -1.03
CA GLN A 115 -8.21 -7.94 0.09
C GLN A 115 -6.87 -8.59 0.45
N GLY A 116 -6.12 -9.07 -0.54
CA GLY A 116 -4.76 -9.59 -0.33
C GLY A 116 -3.82 -8.54 0.24
N LEU A 117 -3.89 -7.32 -0.29
CA LEU A 117 -3.05 -6.19 0.16
C LEU A 117 -3.32 -5.83 1.62
N VAL A 118 -4.58 -5.76 2.05
CA VAL A 118 -4.93 -5.50 3.45
C VAL A 118 -4.35 -6.56 4.38
N ALA A 119 -4.42 -7.84 3.98
CA ALA A 119 -3.81 -8.92 4.77
C ALA A 119 -2.27 -8.78 4.85
N ALA A 120 -1.61 -8.42 3.75
CA ALA A 120 -0.17 -8.18 3.72
C ALA A 120 0.25 -6.96 4.56
N ILE A 121 -0.52 -5.87 4.50
CA ILE A 121 -0.31 -4.67 5.32
C ILE A 121 -0.41 -5.03 6.82
N ASN A 122 -1.46 -5.76 7.21
CA ASN A 122 -1.65 -6.15 8.59
C ASN A 122 -0.51 -7.04 9.11
N LYS A 123 -0.06 -8.02 8.30
CA LYS A 123 1.13 -8.84 8.62
C LYS A 123 2.38 -7.99 8.78
N TYR A 124 2.61 -7.06 7.85
CA TYR A 124 3.76 -6.16 7.90
C TYR A 124 3.77 -5.29 9.17
N TYR A 125 2.64 -4.70 9.55
CA TYR A 125 2.55 -3.90 10.77
C TYR A 125 2.63 -4.75 12.06
N ALA A 126 2.19 -6.01 12.02
CA ALA A 126 2.27 -6.90 13.18
C ALA A 126 3.66 -7.52 13.39
N PHE A 127 4.34 -7.93 12.31
CA PHE A 127 5.55 -8.76 12.37
C PHE A 127 6.78 -8.13 11.70
N GLY A 128 6.65 -6.94 11.11
CA GLY A 128 7.73 -6.29 10.35
C GLY A 128 8.01 -6.91 8.97
N SER A 129 7.27 -7.97 8.59
CA SER A 129 7.41 -8.68 7.31
C SER A 129 6.05 -9.06 6.75
N ALA A 130 5.90 -8.95 5.43
CA ALA A 130 4.74 -9.48 4.72
C ALA A 130 4.86 -10.99 4.44
N PHE A 131 6.10 -11.51 4.49
CA PHE A 131 6.43 -12.93 4.39
C PHE A 131 6.62 -13.46 5.80
N VAL A 132 5.69 -14.30 6.26
CA VAL A 132 5.88 -15.04 7.50
C VAL A 132 6.79 -16.20 7.11
N ASP A 133 8.05 -16.21 7.58
CA ASP A 133 8.77 -17.47 7.63
C ASP A 133 8.00 -18.36 8.62
N GLU A 134 7.35 -19.41 8.12
CA GLU A 134 7.00 -20.57 8.94
C GLU A 134 8.32 -21.25 9.35
N ALA A 135 9.05 -20.61 10.26
CA ALA A 135 10.09 -21.27 11.03
C ALA A 135 9.40 -21.98 12.19
N THR A 136 8.81 -23.15 11.96
CA THR A 136 8.56 -24.14 13.01
C THR A 136 8.44 -25.55 12.45
#